data_AF-A0A349JRK5-F1
#
_entry.id   AF-A0A349JRK5-F1
#
_cell.length_a   1.000
_cell.length_b   1.000
_cell.length_c   1.000
_cell.angle_alpha   90.00
_cell.angle_beta   90.00
_cell.angle_gamma   90.00
#
_symmetry.space_group_name_H-M   'P 1'
#
loop_
_entity.id
_entity.type
_entity.pdbx_description
1 polymer ?
#
loop_
_entity_poly.entity_id
_entity_poly.type
_entity_poly.pdbx_seq_one_letter_code
_entity_poly.pdbx_strand_id
1 'polypeptide(L)' 'YQSWSRSGGQTSEFGAETAVPHLRGIFDDDGRILVLVSYNTDIADGWEREGDVPFFFYTFSPPAYGLGINILVWAMSH' A
#
# COMPACT_ATOMS: atom_id res chain seq x y z
N TYR A 1 -16.87 10.70 -0.63
CA TYR A 1 -17.00 9.29 -0.24
C TYR A 1 -16.02 8.48 -1.07
N GLN A 2 -15.18 7.71 -0.40
CA GLN A 2 -14.10 6.90 -0.97
C GLN A 2 -14.61 5.96 -2.08
N SER A 3 -13.79 5.69 -3.10
CA SER A 3 -14.12 4.75 -4.18
C SER A 3 -14.52 3.38 -3.63
N TRP A 4 -13.73 2.83 -2.71
CA TRP A 4 -13.99 1.54 -2.06
C TRP A 4 -15.26 1.50 -1.20
N SER A 5 -15.59 2.61 -0.54
CA SER A 5 -16.79 2.70 0.28
C SER A 5 -18.05 2.76 -0.59
N ARG A 6 -17.96 3.38 -1.78
CA ARG A 6 -19.04 3.42 -2.77
C ARG A 6 -19.22 2.09 -3.51
N SER A 7 -18.14 1.35 -3.72
CA SER A 7 -18.15 0.07 -4.43
C SER A 7 -18.51 -1.12 -3.54
N GLY A 8 -18.75 -0.91 -2.24
CA GLY A 8 -19.09 -1.98 -1.30
C GLY A 8 -17.88 -2.83 -0.87
N GLY A 9 -16.68 -2.24 -0.87
CA GLY A 9 -15.45 -2.91 -0.44
C GLY A 9 -14.48 -3.27 -1.56
N GLN A 10 -14.75 -2.91 -2.82
CA GLN A 10 -13.74 -3.09 -3.88
C GLN A 10 -12.66 -2.03 -3.77
N THR A 11 -11.41 -2.47 -3.62
CA THR A 11 -10.24 -1.60 -3.53
C THR A 11 -9.62 -1.27 -4.89
N SER A 12 -10.16 -1.80 -5.99
CA SER A 12 -9.69 -1.50 -7.34
C SER A 12 -10.38 -0.26 -7.90
N GLU A 13 -9.62 0.76 -8.32
CA GLU A 13 -10.18 2.02 -8.82
C GLU A 13 -10.69 1.97 -10.27
N PHE A 14 -10.10 1.13 -11.12
CA PHE A 14 -10.50 0.92 -12.52
C PHE A 14 -10.98 -0.53 -12.79
N GLY A 15 -11.63 -1.15 -11.81
CA GLY A 15 -12.28 -2.45 -12.00
C GLY A 15 -11.28 -3.60 -12.26
N ALA A 16 -11.52 -4.43 -13.28
CA ALA A 16 -10.66 -5.59 -13.54
C ALA A 16 -9.22 -5.22 -13.91
N GLU A 17 -9.00 -4.04 -14.48
CA GLU A 17 -7.68 -3.60 -14.98
C GLU A 17 -6.69 -3.29 -13.86
N THR A 18 -7.19 -2.87 -12.70
CA THR A 18 -6.37 -2.55 -11.51
C THR A 18 -6.62 -3.51 -10.36
N ALA A 19 -7.28 -4.65 -10.61
CA ALA A 19 -7.66 -5.59 -9.56
C ALA A 19 -6.47 -6.30 -8.90
N VAL A 20 -5.31 -6.34 -9.57
CA VAL A 20 -4.12 -7.00 -9.07
C VAL A 20 -3.12 -5.97 -8.53
N PRO A 21 -2.88 -5.95 -7.21
CA PRO A 21 -1.87 -5.10 -6.62
C PRO A 21 -0.46 -5.62 -6.92
N HIS A 22 0.49 -4.72 -7.15
CA HIS A 22 1.90 -5.05 -7.35
C HIS A 22 2.82 -4.20 -6.48
N LEU A 23 3.80 -4.85 -5.86
CA LEU A 23 5.00 -4.22 -5.33
C LEU A 23 6.18 -4.60 -6.21
N ARG A 24 6.89 -3.61 -6.74
CA ARG A 24 8.07 -3.79 -7.59
C ARG A 24 9.26 -3.10 -6.96
N GLY A 25 10.44 -3.70 -7.09
CA GLY A 25 11.69 -3.16 -6.57
C GLY A 25 12.75 -3.03 -7.66
N ILE A 26 13.58 -2.00 -7.58
CA ILE A 26 14.86 -1.90 -8.26
C ILE A 26 15.93 -2.09 -7.19
N PHE A 27 16.87 -3.00 -7.45
CA PHE A 27 17.89 -3.41 -6.49
C PHE A 27 19.29 -3.08 -7.00
N ASP A 28 20.23 -2.84 -6.09
CA ASP A 28 21.66 -2.79 -6.42
C ASP A 28 22.28 -4.19 -6.55
N ASP A 29 23.58 -4.26 -6.88
CA ASP A 29 24.31 -5.51 -7.05
C ASP A 29 24.45 -6.32 -5.75
N ASP A 30 24.37 -5.65 -4.59
CA ASP A 30 24.39 -6.27 -3.27
C ASP A 30 22.97 -6.74 -2.85
N GLY A 31 21.96 -6.51 -3.68
CA GLY A 31 20.58 -6.88 -3.44
C GLY A 31 19.83 -5.94 -2.50
N ARG A 32 20.25 -4.67 -2.35
CA ARG A 32 19.54 -3.64 -1.57
C ARG A 32 18.48 -2.96 -2.41
N ILE A 33 17.35 -2.59 -1.81
CA ILE A 33 16.29 -1.83 -2.50
C ILE A 33 16.77 -0.39 -2.67
N LEU A 34 16.85 0.04 -3.93
CA LEU A 34 17.07 1.44 -4.30
C LEU A 34 15.74 2.17 -4.52
N VAL A 35 14.78 1.48 -5.14
CA VAL A 35 13.46 2.04 -5.45
C VAL A 35 12.41 0.97 -5.18
N LEU A 36 11.34 1.35 -4.50
CA LEU A 36 10.13 0.55 -4.36
C LEU A 36 8.96 1.27 -5.02
N VAL A 37 8.19 0.54 -5.81
CA VAL A 37 7.00 1.04 -6.50
C VAL A 37 5.80 0.24 -6.05
N SER A 38 4.82 0.91 -5.44
CA SER A 38 3.48 0.39 -5.19
C SER A 38 2.56 0.76 -6.36
N TYR A 39 2.02 -0.24 -7.05
CA TYR A 39 1.18 -0.05 -8.23
C TYR A 39 -0.16 -0.77 -8.05
N ASN A 40 -1.26 -0.04 -8.29
CA ASN A 40 -2.65 -0.52 -8.13
C ASN A 40 -3.00 -1.03 -6.72
N THR A 41 -2.41 -0.43 -5.68
CA THR A 41 -2.64 -0.87 -4.29
C THR A 41 -3.27 0.18 -3.41
N ASP A 42 -3.08 1.46 -3.74
CA ASP A 42 -3.38 2.63 -2.88
C ASP A 42 -2.91 2.45 -1.44
N ILE A 43 -1.83 1.69 -1.23
CA ILE A 43 -1.34 1.37 0.12
C ILE A 43 -0.90 2.62 0.88
N ALA A 44 -0.49 3.66 0.16
CA ALA A 44 -0.14 4.95 0.73
C ALA A 44 -1.34 5.68 1.37
N ASP A 45 -2.57 5.46 0.89
CA ASP A 45 -3.78 6.02 1.52
C ASP A 45 -3.93 5.52 2.95
N GLY A 46 -3.45 4.30 3.24
CA GLY A 46 -3.42 3.74 4.59
C GLY A 46 -2.56 4.56 5.56
N TRP A 47 -1.55 5.29 5.05
CA TRP A 47 -0.71 6.20 5.84
C TRP A 47 -1.22 7.63 5.84
N GLU A 48 -1.63 8.15 4.67
CA GLU A 48 -2.02 9.56 4.51
C GLU A 48 -3.38 9.89 5.13
N ARG A 49 -4.28 8.90 5.20
CA ARG A 49 -5.72 9.12 5.45
C ARG A 49 -6.22 8.43 6.70
N GLU A 50 -5.30 8.06 7.57
CA GLU A 50 -5.58 7.38 8.84
C GLU A 50 -6.58 8.16 9.73
N GLY A 51 -6.60 9.50 9.60
CA GLY A 51 -7.46 10.39 10.37
C GLY A 51 -8.84 10.67 9.78
N ASP A 52 -9.16 10.16 8.57
CA ASP A 52 -10.38 10.54 7.86
C ASP A 52 -11.65 10.06 8.58
N VAL A 53 -11.74 8.75 8.84
CA VAL A 53 -12.85 8.13 9.59
C VAL A 53 -12.36 6.87 10.34
N PRO A 54 -12.90 6.57 11.54
CA PRO A 54 -12.43 5.43 12.33
C PRO A 54 -12.49 4.09 11.60
N PHE A 55 -13.53 3.87 10.79
CA PHE A 55 -13.67 2.62 10.03
C PHE A 55 -12.55 2.43 8.98
N PHE A 56 -12.13 3.50 8.31
CA PHE A 56 -11.03 3.45 7.35
C PHE A 56 -9.74 3.11 8.08
N PHE A 57 -9.46 3.79 9.21
CA PHE A 57 -8.31 3.53 10.06
C PHE A 57 -8.20 2.05 10.41
N TYR A 58 -9.21 1.49 11.10
CA TYR A 58 -9.15 0.10 11.57
C TYR A 58 -9.07 -0.94 10.45
N THR A 59 -9.53 -0.59 9.24
CA THR A 59 -9.52 -1.52 8.10
C THR A 59 -8.21 -1.50 7.34
N PHE A 60 -7.61 -0.32 7.10
CA PHE A 60 -6.51 -0.15 6.15
C PHE A 60 -5.20 0.35 6.77
N SER A 61 -5.24 1.18 7.81
CA SER A 61 -4.05 1.87 8.31
C SER A 61 -3.07 0.94 9.04
N PRO A 62 -3.47 0.10 10.03
CA PRO A 62 -2.53 -0.82 10.69
C PRO A 62 -1.82 -1.80 9.74
N PRO A 63 -2.51 -2.46 8.78
CA PRO A 63 -1.82 -3.30 7.80
C PRO A 63 -0.85 -2.50 6.91
N ALA A 64 -1.23 -1.29 6.48
CA ALA A 64 -0.35 -0.44 5.69
C ALA A 64 0.92 -0.06 6.47
N TYR A 65 0.82 0.29 7.76
CA TYR A 65 1.99 0.53 8.61
C TYR A 65 2.90 -0.70 8.68
N GLY A 66 2.31 -1.88 8.91
CA GLY A 66 3.07 -3.12 8.97
C GLY A 66 3.91 -3.37 7.72
N LEU A 67 3.32 -3.18 6.53
CA LEU A 67 4.06 -3.30 5.28
C LEU A 67 5.17 -2.25 5.17
N GLY A 68 4.88 -0.97 5.46
CA GLY A 68 5.86 0.11 5.40
C GLY A 68 7.05 -0.13 6.32
N ILE A 69 6.80 -0.57 7.56
CA ILE A 69 7.83 -0.93 8.52
C ILE A 69 8.68 -2.09 8.01
N ASN A 70 8.05 -3.15 7.48
CA ASN A 70 8.79 -4.30 6.94
C ASN A 70 9.71 -3.89 5.79
N ILE A 71 9.25 -3.02 4.89
CA ILE A 71 10.08 -2.47 3.80
C ILE A 71 11.29 -1.73 4.37
N LEU A 72 11.08 -0.84 5.34
CA LEU A 72 12.16 -0.05 5.94
C LEU A 72 13.17 -0.94 6.67
N VAL A 73 12.69 -1.88 7.48
CA VAL A 73 13.55 -2.84 8.19
C VAL A 73 14.36 -3.66 7.20
N TRP A 74 13.74 -4.14 6.13
CA TRP A 74 14.43 -4.90 5.10
C TRP A 74 15.51 -4.05 4.42
N ALA A 75 15.19 -2.80 4.03
CA ALA A 75 16.11 -1.90 3.34
C ALA A 75 17.29 -1.44 4.22
N MET A 76 17.13 -1.49 5.55
CA MET A 76 18.18 -1.16 6.51
C MET A 76 19.01 -2.38 6.96
N SER A 77 18.59 -3.60 6.61
CA SER A 77 19.23 -4.84 7.07
C SER A 77 19.93 -5.63 5.96
N HIS A 78 19.69 -5.29 4.70
CA HIS A 78 20.30 -5.87 3.51
C HIS A 78 20.93 -4.72 2.70
#